data_AF-A0A382F3P4-F1
#
_entry.id   AF-A0A382F3P4-F1
#
_cell.length_a   1.000
_cell.length_b   1.000
_cell.length_c   1.000
_cell.angle_alpha   90.00
_cell.angle_beta   90.00
_cell.angle_gamma   90.00
#
_symmetry.space_group_name_H-M   'P 1'
#
loop_
_entity.id
_entity.type
_entity.pdbx_description
1 polymer ?
#
loop_
_entity_poly.entity_id
_entity_poly.type
_entity_poly.pdbx_seq_one_letter_code
_entity_poly.pdbx_strand_id
1 'polypeptide(L)'
;MVIFFFVFETTLVLMYFLLYYWGSKLYKIRSGFYLFMFTIFGSILLIIGIIFLLLITGSTNLIVLENFHFSVNQQKLFAFVFTIGFGIKVPIFPFHG
;
A
#
# COMPACT_ATOMS: atom_id res chain seq x y z
N MET A 1 -6.57 -6.10 -8.82
CA MET A 1 -5.85 -5.78 -7.57
C MET A 1 -4.35 -6.07 -7.65
N VAL A 2 -3.91 -7.23 -8.16
CA VAL A 2 -2.46 -7.55 -8.24
C VAL A 2 -1.67 -6.56 -9.11
N ILE A 3 -2.17 -6.22 -10.31
CA ILE A 3 -1.51 -5.23 -11.19
C ILE A 3 -1.45 -3.86 -10.50
N PHE A 4 -2.54 -3.44 -9.85
CA PHE A 4 -2.58 -2.22 -9.07
C PHE A 4 -1.49 -2.22 -7.98
N PHE A 5 -1.39 -3.31 -7.21
CA PHE A 5 -0.38 -3.45 -6.17
C PHE A 5 1.04 -3.32 -6.75
N PHE A 6 1.32 -4.01 -7.86
CA PHE A 6 2.64 -3.93 -8.49
C PHE A 6 2.99 -2.51 -8.94
N VAL A 7 2.09 -1.83 -9.65
CA VAL A 7 2.28 -0.44 -10.06
C VAL A 7 2.46 0.47 -8.83
N PHE A 8 1.69 0.23 -7.77
CA PHE A 8 1.79 0.99 -6.53
C PHE A 8 3.08 0.73 -5.73
N GLU A 9 3.69 -0.45 -5.84
CA GLU A 9 5.04 -0.69 -5.29
C GLU A 9 6.13 -0.03 -6.14
N THR A 10 5.98 -0.01 -7.47
CA THR A 10 7.00 0.61 -8.35
C THR A 10 7.15 2.11 -8.11
N THR A 11 6.11 2.81 -7.62
CA THR A 11 6.25 4.23 -7.23
C THR A 11 7.22 4.44 -6.08
N LEU A 12 7.36 3.47 -5.15
CA LEU A 12 8.37 3.55 -4.09
C LEU A 12 9.78 3.52 -4.65
N VAL A 13 10.02 2.67 -5.65
CA VAL A 13 11.31 2.58 -6.33
C VAL A 13 11.63 3.91 -7.01
N LEU A 14 10.65 4.51 -7.70
CA LEU A 14 10.79 5.83 -8.32
C LEU A 14 11.09 6.91 -7.27
N MET A 15 10.40 6.91 -6.12
CA MET A 15 10.64 7.85 -5.03
C MET A 15 12.04 7.68 -4.43
N TYR A 16 12.52 6.44 -4.29
CA TYR A 16 13.89 6.16 -3.84
C TYR A 16 14.93 6.76 -4.80
N PHE A 17 14.74 6.60 -6.12
CA PHE A 17 15.62 7.24 -7.11
C PHE A 17 15.58 8.76 -7.03
N LEU A 18 14.40 9.36 -6.85
CA LEU A 18 14.27 10.81 -6.66
C LEU A 18 15.07 11.30 -5.43
N LEU A 19 14.94 10.62 -4.29
CA LEU A 19 15.71 10.94 -3.08
C LEU A 19 17.21 10.72 -3.26
N TYR A 20 17.61 9.69 -4.00
CA TYR A 20 19.02 9.41 -4.25
C TYR A 20 19.68 10.52 -5.08
N TYR A 21 19.07 10.90 -6.21
CA TYR A 21 19.62 11.92 -7.11
C TYR A 21 19.44 13.35 -6.59
N TRP A 22 18.23 13.71 -6.11
CA TRP A 22 17.89 15.09 -5.71
C TRP A 22 17.88 15.34 -4.20
N GLY A 23 18.01 14.31 -3.36
CA GLY A 23 18.07 14.48 -1.92
C GLY A 23 19.37 15.16 -1.44
N SER A 24 19.28 15.84 -0.29
CA SER A 24 20.42 16.48 0.37
C SER A 24 21.56 15.48 0.60
N LYS A 25 22.81 15.85 0.25
CA LYS A 25 23.99 14.97 0.37
C LYS A 25 24.18 14.38 1.76
N LEU A 26 23.87 15.14 2.81
CA LEU A 26 24.07 14.73 4.20
C LEU A 26 22.98 13.77 4.72
N TYR A 27 21.76 13.84 4.16
CA TYR A 27 20.61 13.14 4.72
C TYR A 27 19.92 12.17 3.76
N LYS A 28 20.27 12.15 2.46
CA LYS A 28 19.57 11.36 1.43
C LYS A 28 19.48 9.87 1.76
N ILE A 29 20.55 9.26 2.27
CA ILE A 29 20.59 7.84 2.63
C ILE A 29 19.64 7.57 3.81
N ARG A 30 19.72 8.43 4.84
CA ARG A 30 18.87 8.32 6.03
C ARG A 30 17.39 8.49 5.69
N SER A 31 17.04 9.56 4.96
CA SER A 31 15.67 9.83 4.53
C SER A 31 15.11 8.73 3.63
N GLY A 32 15.93 8.19 2.71
CA GLY A 32 15.55 7.05 1.87
C GLY A 32 15.27 5.79 2.69
N PHE A 33 16.09 5.50 3.70
CA PHE A 33 15.87 4.36 4.60
C PHE A 33 14.61 4.51 5.44
N TYR A 34 14.34 5.70 5.99
CA TYR A 34 13.10 5.96 6.74
C TYR A 34 11.85 5.83 5.84
N LEU A 35 11.87 6.41 4.64
CA LEU A 35 10.77 6.27 3.67
C LEU A 35 10.52 4.79 3.34
N PHE A 36 11.59 4.04 3.06
CA PHE A 36 11.50 2.61 2.75
C PHE A 36 10.90 1.81 3.90
N MET A 37 11.43 1.96 5.12
CA MET A 37 10.94 1.24 6.29
C MET A 37 9.47 1.55 6.58
N PHE A 38 9.06 2.81 6.49
CA PHE A 38 7.68 3.20 6.73
C PHE A 38 6.73 2.61 5.69
N THR A 39 7.11 2.67 4.41
CA THR A 39 6.24 2.23 3.30
C THR A 39 6.13 0.71 3.18
N ILE A 40 7.13 -0.06 3.61
CA ILE A 40 7.04 -1.53 3.71
C ILE A 40 5.87 -1.98 4.58
N PHE A 41 5.66 -1.34 5.74
CA PHE A 41 4.54 -1.69 6.61
C PHE A 41 3.19 -1.53 5.90
N GLY A 42 3.05 -0.47 5.10
CA GLY A 42 1.89 -0.27 4.24
C GLY A 42 1.77 -1.35 3.15
N SER A 43 2.87 -1.71 2.48
CA SER A 43 2.90 -2.77 1.46
C SER A 43 2.41 -4.12 2.01
N ILE A 44 2.87 -4.50 3.21
CA ILE A 44 2.50 -5.76 3.85
C ILE A 44 0.99 -5.79 4.13
N LEU A 45 0.43 -4.71 4.67
CA LEU A 45 -1.01 -4.62 4.93
C LEU A 45 -1.84 -4.74 3.65
N LEU A 46 -1.41 -4.10 2.56
CA LEU A 46 -2.08 -4.19 1.26
C LEU A 46 -2.02 -5.61 0.69
N ILE A 47 -0.86 -6.28 0.77
CA ILE A 47 -0.73 -7.69 0.36
C ILE A 47 -1.68 -8.57 1.16
N ILE A 48 -1.71 -8.42 2.49
CA ILE A 48 -2.60 -9.21 3.36
C ILE A 48 -4.07 -8.99 2.96
N GLY A 49 -4.47 -7.75 2.71
CA GLY A 49 -5.82 -7.44 2.23
C GLY A 49 -6.16 -8.09 0.89
N ILE A 50 -5.23 -8.08 -0.07
CA ILE A 50 -5.41 -8.70 -1.40
C ILE A 50 -5.47 -10.23 -1.30
N ILE A 51 -4.61 -10.85 -0.48
CA ILE A 51 -4.65 -12.30 -0.22
C ILE A 51 -5.98 -12.67 0.42
N PHE A 52 -6.46 -11.89 1.40
CA PHE A 52 -7.72 -12.17 2.05
C PHE A 52 -8.93 -12.04 1.10
N LEU A 53 -8.92 -11.05 0.20
CA LEU A 53 -9.90 -10.96 -0.90
C LEU A 53 -9.86 -12.20 -1.79
N LEU A 54 -8.66 -12.65 -2.16
CA LEU A 54 -8.48 -13.84 -3.02
C LEU A 54 -9.03 -15.10 -2.34
N LEU A 55 -8.80 -15.27 -1.04
CA LEU A 55 -9.30 -16.43 -0.28
C LEU A 55 -10.82 -16.48 -0.18
N ILE A 56 -11.48 -15.33 -0.09
CA ILE A 56 -12.96 -15.25 0.05
C ILE A 56 -13.65 -15.31 -1.32
N THR A 57 -13.14 -14.58 -2.30
CA THR A 57 -13.82 -14.38 -3.59
C THR A 57 -13.29 -15.27 -4.72
N GLY A 58 -12.15 -15.93 -4.50
CA GLY A 58 -11.45 -16.71 -5.52
C GLY A 58 -10.81 -15.88 -6.63
N SER A 59 -10.91 -14.54 -6.57
CA SER A 59 -10.41 -13.65 -7.62
C SER A 59 -9.82 -12.36 -7.03
N THR A 60 -8.97 -11.72 -7.81
CA THR A 60 -8.44 -10.37 -7.53
C THR A 60 -8.84 -9.36 -8.61
N ASN A 61 -9.72 -9.77 -9.53
CA ASN A 61 -10.26 -8.93 -10.58
C ASN A 61 -11.31 -7.97 -10.01
N LEU A 62 -11.14 -6.68 -10.26
CA LEU A 62 -12.06 -5.63 -9.81
C LEU A 62 -13.52 -5.88 -10.20
N ILE A 63 -13.76 -6.34 -11.44
CA ILE A 63 -15.11 -6.58 -11.95
C ILE A 63 -15.78 -7.72 -11.18
N VAL A 64 -15.02 -8.73 -10.79
CA VAL A 64 -15.54 -9.86 -9.99
C VAL A 64 -15.80 -9.41 -8.56
N LEU A 65 -14.90 -8.61 -7.99
CA LEU A 65 -15.02 -8.09 -6.62
C LEU A 65 -16.20 -7.12 -6.46
N GLU A 66 -16.48 -6.29 -7.47
CA GLU A 66 -17.61 -5.36 -7.47
C GLU A 66 -18.96 -6.07 -7.42
N ASN A 67 -19.06 -7.21 -8.11
CA ASN A 67 -20.27 -8.02 -8.14
C ASN A 67 -20.36 -9.05 -6.99
N PHE A 68 -19.34 -9.11 -6.12
CA PHE A 68 -19.31 -10.04 -5.01
C PHE A 68 -20.08 -9.49 -3.80
N HIS A 69 -20.96 -10.31 -3.21
CA HIS A 69 -21.72 -9.92 -2.03
C HIS A 69 -20.90 -10.09 -0.75
N PHE A 70 -20.27 -9.01 -0.30
CA PHE A 70 -19.61 -8.96 1.01
C PHE A 70 -20.61 -8.68 2.13
N SER A 71 -20.45 -9.38 3.27
CA SER A 71 -21.15 -8.99 4.50
C SER A 71 -20.68 -7.62 4.99
N VAL A 72 -21.53 -6.91 5.74
CA VAL A 72 -21.20 -5.58 6.31
C VAL A 72 -19.90 -5.61 7.13
N ASN A 73 -19.65 -6.70 7.85
CA ASN A 73 -18.42 -6.86 8.64
C ASN A 73 -17.19 -7.03 7.76
N GLN A 74 -17.28 -7.80 6.67
CA GLN A 74 -16.19 -7.93 5.71
C GLN A 74 -15.89 -6.59 5.02
N GLN A 75 -16.92 -5.83 4.61
CA GLN A 75 -16.73 -4.51 4.01
C GLN A 75 -16.00 -3.56 4.96
N LYS A 76 -16.42 -3.49 6.23
CA LYS A 76 -15.74 -2.68 7.25
C LYS A 76 -14.29 -3.10 7.46
N LEU A 77 -14.03 -4.41 7.53
CA LEU A 77 -12.68 -4.94 7.71
C LEU A 77 -11.78 -4.59 6.51
N PHE A 78 -12.24 -4.84 5.28
CA PHE A 78 -11.49 -4.48 4.08
C PHE A 78 -11.26 -2.98 3.98
N ALA A 79 -12.29 -2.17 4.22
CA ALA A 79 -12.15 -0.72 4.25
C ALA A 79 -11.08 -0.27 5.24
N PHE A 80 -11.07 -0.83 6.46
CA PHE A 80 -10.06 -0.53 7.47
C PHE A 80 -8.64 -0.93 7.03
N VAL A 81 -8.45 -2.17 6.59
CA VAL A 81 -7.14 -2.71 6.17
C VAL A 81 -6.57 -1.92 5.00
N PHE A 82 -7.37 -1.66 3.96
CA PHE A 82 -6.93 -0.90 2.79
C PHE A 82 -6.69 0.57 3.13
N THR A 83 -7.55 1.20 3.94
CA THR A 83 -7.36 2.61 4.34
C THR A 83 -6.06 2.80 5.12
N ILE A 84 -5.74 1.91 6.07
CA ILE A 84 -4.47 1.99 6.79
C ILE A 84 -3.29 1.70 5.88
N GLY A 85 -3.37 0.65 5.04
CA GLY A 85 -2.30 0.32 4.09
C GLY A 85 -1.98 1.48 3.14
N PHE A 86 -3.01 2.18 2.64
CA PHE A 86 -2.85 3.37 1.83
C PHE A 86 -2.40 4.59 2.63
N GLY A 87 -2.92 4.81 3.83
CA GLY A 87 -2.59 5.95 4.70
C GLY A 87 -1.16 5.92 5.23
N ILE A 88 -0.49 4.76 5.26
CA ILE A 88 0.95 4.67 5.54
C ILE A 88 1.78 5.06 4.32
N LYS A 89 1.33 4.72 3.10
CA LYS A 89 2.09 5.02 1.87
C LYS A 89 1.85 6.41 1.30
N VAL A 90 0.64 6.93 1.47
CA VAL A 90 0.29 8.31 1.20
C VAL A 90 0.33 8.99 2.56
N PRO A 91 1.22 9.98 2.81
CA PRO A 91 1.39 10.59 4.13
C PRO A 91 0.17 11.42 4.51
N ILE A 92 -0.90 10.74 4.92
CA ILE A 92 -2.16 11.30 5.40
C ILE A 92 -2.03 11.43 6.91
N PHE A 93 -2.54 12.52 7.48
CA PHE A 93 -2.62 12.69 8.93
C PHE A 93 -3.36 11.49 9.57
N PRO A 94 -2.83 10.83 10.61
CA PRO A 94 -1.68 11.19 11.46
C PRO A 94 -0.33 10.56 11.05
N PHE A 95 -0.26 9.81 9.95
CA PHE A 95 0.90 8.99 9.52
C PHE A 95 2.04 9.79 8.84
N HIS A 96 2.22 11.06 9.19
CA HIS A 96 3.29 11.93 8.71
C HIS A 96 4.38 12.03 9.81
N GLY A 97 5.43 11.23 9.68
CA GLY A 97 6.59 11.21 10.58
C GLY A 97 7.85 11.73 9.92
#